data_AF-A0A356QFR3-F1
#
_entry.id   AF-A0A356QFR3-F1
#
_cell.length_a   1.000
_cell.length_b   1.000
_cell.length_c   1.000
_cell.angle_alpha   90.00
_cell.angle_beta   90.00
_cell.angle_gamma   90.00
#
_symmetry.space_group_name_H-M   'P 1'
#
loop_
_entity.id
_entity.type
_entity.pdbx_description
1 polymer ?
#
loop_
_entity_poly.entity_id
_entity_poly.type
_entity_poly.pdbx_seq_one_letter_code
_entity_poly.pdbx_strand_id
1 'polypeptide(L)'
;TEKGIGNGISLLIFAGIVAGLPSAVGQAFELARNEGAWNVLPLLALSVLGIATVAFVVFIERGQRRLKVNYPRRQVGNKMYAGQSSYLPLKVNMAGVIPAIFASSILLF
;
A
#
# COMPACT_ATOMS: atom_id res chain seq x y z
N THR A 1 7.80 17.51 10.06
CA THR A 1 7.62 18.47 8.95
C THR A 1 6.52 19.43 9.32
N GLU A 2 6.86 20.62 9.84
CA GLU A 2 5.89 21.55 10.44
C GLU A 2 4.87 22.17 9.47
N LYS A 3 5.06 21.98 8.15
CA LYS A 3 4.11 22.40 7.09
C LYS A 3 3.90 21.35 5.98
N GLY A 4 4.39 20.13 6.15
CA GLY A 4 4.36 19.10 5.09
C GLY A 4 3.20 18.12 5.23
N ILE A 5 2.69 17.60 4.11
CA ILE A 5 1.75 16.47 4.09
C ILE A 5 2.51 15.15 4.30
N GLY A 6 2.12 14.35 5.28
CA GLY A 6 2.66 12.98 5.49
C GLY A 6 4.06 12.91 6.14
N ASN A 7 4.75 11.79 5.91
CA ASN A 7 6.07 11.49 6.48
C ASN A 7 7.20 11.93 5.53
N GLY A 8 7.96 12.96 5.91
CA GLY A 8 8.91 13.65 5.01
C GLY A 8 10.02 12.75 4.45
N ILE A 9 10.50 11.77 5.23
CA ILE A 9 11.52 10.81 4.78
C ILE A 9 10.95 9.88 3.69
N SER A 10 9.73 9.38 3.88
CA SER A 10 9.06 8.52 2.90
C SER A 10 8.83 9.23 1.56
N LEU A 11 8.54 10.54 1.58
CA LEU A 11 8.38 11.35 0.39
C LEU A 11 9.67 11.54 -0.39
N LEU A 12 10.81 11.71 0.29
CA LEU A 12 12.12 11.80 -0.37
C LEU A 12 12.50 10.50 -1.07
N ILE A 13 12.32 9.36 -0.39
CA ILE A 13 12.57 8.04 -0.98
C ILE A 13 11.64 7.81 -2.18
N PHE A 14 10.36 8.13 -2.02
CA PHE A 14 9.37 8.03 -3.10
C PHE A 14 9.78 8.87 -4.32
N ALA A 15 10.15 10.14 -4.12
CA ALA A 15 10.60 11.00 -5.22
C ALA A 15 11.84 10.44 -5.93
N GLY A 16 12.80 9.88 -5.18
CA GLY A 16 13.98 9.24 -5.75
C GLY A 16 13.66 8.03 -6.62
N ILE A 17 12.76 7.15 -6.17
CA ILE A 17 12.33 5.97 -6.94
C ILE A 17 11.56 6.42 -8.19
N VAL A 18 10.61 7.34 -8.04
CA VAL A 18 9.75 7.79 -9.14
C VAL A 18 10.53 8.55 -10.21
N ALA A 19 11.56 9.30 -9.85
CA ALA A 19 12.41 10.00 -10.82
C ALA A 19 13.11 9.05 -11.82
N GLY A 20 13.36 7.79 -11.42
CA GLY A 20 13.97 6.77 -12.29
C GLY A 20 12.98 5.96 -13.13
N LEU A 21 11.67 6.04 -12.84
CA LEU A 21 10.66 5.27 -13.58
C LEU A 21 10.54 5.68 -15.06
N PRO A 22 10.53 6.97 -15.43
CA PRO A 22 10.40 7.38 -16.83
C PRO A 22 11.52 6.85 -17.72
N SER A 23 12.77 6.87 -17.24
CA SER A 23 13.91 6.36 -18.00
C SER A 23 13.88 4.84 -18.12
N ALA A 24 13.49 4.12 -17.06
CA ALA A 24 13.33 2.67 -17.10
C ALA A 24 12.24 2.23 -18.10
N VAL A 25 11.12 2.97 -18.15
CA VAL A 25 10.05 2.74 -19.13
C VAL A 25 10.54 3.02 -20.55
N GLY A 26 11.26 4.14 -20.76
CA GLY A 26 11.86 4.47 -22.05
C GLY A 26 12.79 3.38 -22.58
N GLN A 27 13.68 2.85 -21.73
CA GLN A 27 14.57 1.75 -22.08
C GLN A 27 13.81 0.47 -22.43
N ALA A 28 12.75 0.14 -21.68
CA ALA A 28 11.91 -1.02 -21.97
C ALA A 28 11.21 -0.92 -23.35
N PHE A 29 10.77 0.29 -23.73
CA PHE A 29 10.17 0.53 -25.04
C PHE A 29 11.20 0.50 -26.19
N GLU A 30 12.41 1.03 -25.99
CA GLU A 30 13.49 0.94 -26.97
C GLU A 30 13.91 -0.51 -27.23
N LEU A 31 14.02 -1.32 -26.16
CA LEU A 31 14.36 -2.74 -26.26
C LEU A 31 13.29 -3.53 -27.04
N ALA A 32 12.01 -3.21 -26.79
CA ALA A 32 10.89 -3.79 -27.55
C ALA A 32 10.85 -3.35 -29.02
N ARG A 33 11.37 -2.17 -29.34
CA ARG A 33 11.43 -1.63 -30.71
C ARG A 33 12.59 -2.20 -31.52
N ASN A 34 13.75 -2.40 -30.91
CA ASN A 34 14.98 -2.78 -31.60
C ASN A 34 15.06 -4.28 -31.95
N GLU A 35 14.43 -5.16 -31.17
CA GLU A 35 14.52 -6.63 -31.36
C GLU A 35 13.34 -7.23 -32.16
N GLY A 36 12.40 -6.39 -32.63
CA GLY A 36 11.26 -6.82 -33.45
C GLY A 36 10.10 -7.47 -32.67
N ALA A 37 9.05 -7.89 -33.39
CA ALA A 37 7.72 -8.29 -32.88
C ALA A 37 7.72 -9.43 -31.84
N TRP A 38 8.81 -10.17 -31.68
CA TRP A 38 8.95 -11.28 -30.74
C TRP A 38 9.14 -10.82 -29.28
N ASN A 39 9.54 -9.56 -29.05
CA ASN A 39 9.75 -9.00 -27.71
C ASN A 39 8.58 -8.19 -27.13
N VAL A 40 7.43 -8.14 -27.83
CA VAL A 40 6.24 -7.45 -27.31
C VAL A 40 5.61 -8.23 -26.14
N LEU A 41 5.72 -9.57 -26.18
CA LEU A 41 5.18 -10.45 -25.14
C LEU A 41 5.78 -10.19 -23.74
N PRO A 42 7.12 -10.10 -23.55
CA PRO A 42 7.70 -9.76 -22.25
C PRO A 42 7.37 -8.33 -21.78
N LEU A 43 7.29 -7.35 -22.69
CA LEU A 43 6.88 -5.98 -22.33
C LEU A 43 5.44 -5.94 -21.81
N LEU A 44 4.54 -6.68 -22.45
CA LEU A 44 3.14 -6.79 -22.05
C LEU A 44 3.02 -7.56 -20.73
N ALA A 45 3.78 -8.65 -20.56
CA ALA A 45 3.83 -9.39 -19.30
C ALA A 45 4.35 -8.54 -18.14
N LEU A 46 5.40 -7.75 -18.33
CA LEU A 46 5.93 -6.82 -17.32
C LEU A 46 4.89 -5.76 -16.93
N SER A 47 4.20 -5.21 -17.92
CA SER A 47 3.15 -4.20 -17.71
C SER A 47 1.98 -4.77 -16.90
N VAL A 48 1.51 -5.97 -17.27
CA VAL A 48 0.45 -6.69 -16.54
C VAL A 48 0.89 -7.04 -15.12
N LEU A 49 2.12 -7.53 -14.95
CA LEU A 49 2.69 -7.85 -13.63
C LEU A 49 2.76 -6.62 -12.73
N GLY A 50 3.16 -5.46 -13.28
CA GLY A 50 3.20 -4.20 -12.56
C GLY A 50 1.82 -3.80 -12.03
N ILE A 51 0.80 -3.82 -12.90
CA ILE A 51 -0.58 -3.53 -12.51
C ILE A 51 -1.10 -4.54 -11.49
N ALA A 52 -0.85 -5.83 -11.69
CA ALA A 52 -1.26 -6.90 -10.78
C ALA A 52 -0.63 -6.73 -9.40
N THR A 53 0.64 -6.37 -9.33
CA THR A 53 1.35 -6.11 -8.07
C THR A 53 0.75 -4.92 -7.34
N VAL A 54 0.46 -3.81 -8.05
CA VAL A 54 -0.21 -2.64 -7.44
C VAL A 54 -1.60 -3.02 -6.92
N ALA A 55 -2.39 -3.76 -7.70
CA ALA A 55 -3.71 -4.22 -7.29
C ALA A 55 -3.66 -5.13 -6.05
N PHE A 56 -2.67 -6.03 -6.00
CA PHE A 56 -2.44 -6.92 -4.86
C PHE A 56 -2.07 -6.15 -3.59
N VAL A 57 -1.16 -5.16 -3.68
CA VAL A 57 -0.80 -4.30 -2.55
C VAL A 57 -2.04 -3.54 -2.03
N VAL A 58 -2.82 -2.94 -2.93
CA VAL A 58 -4.06 -2.22 -2.56
C VAL A 58 -5.08 -3.14 -1.90
N PHE A 59 -5.20 -4.39 -2.37
CA PHE A 59 -6.10 -5.38 -1.78
C PHE A 59 -5.71 -5.71 -0.33
N ILE A 60 -4.43 -5.97 -0.07
CA ILE A 60 -3.93 -6.25 1.28
C ILE A 60 -4.09 -5.02 2.18
N GLU A 61 -3.76 -3.83 1.68
CA GLU A 61 -3.79 -2.60 2.48
C GLU A 61 -5.22 -2.15 2.85
N ARG A 62 -6.21 -2.47 2.01
CA ARG A 62 -7.64 -2.27 2.31
C ARG A 62 -8.21 -3.34 3.24
N GLY A 63 -7.46 -4.41 3.52
CA GLY A 63 -7.84 -5.43 4.48
C GLY A 63 -8.00 -4.86 5.89
N GLN A 64 -9.19 -5.00 6.46
CA GLN A 64 -9.47 -4.62 7.85
C GLN A 64 -10.22 -5.74 8.57
N ARG A 65 -9.77 -6.08 9.77
CA ARG A 65 -10.44 -6.97 10.70
C ARG A 65 -11.43 -6.15 11.52
N ARG A 66 -12.71 -6.48 11.42
CA ARG A 66 -13.77 -5.84 12.23
C ARG A 66 -13.91 -6.61 13.55
N LEU A 67 -13.53 -6.01 14.67
CA LEU A 67 -13.73 -6.58 15.99
C LEU A 67 -14.99 -5.97 16.63
N LYS A 68 -15.95 -6.81 17.04
CA LYS A 68 -17.17 -6.33 17.70
C LYS A 68 -16.83 -5.86 19.12
N VAL A 69 -17.19 -4.63 19.44
CA VAL A 69 -17.05 -4.05 20.77
C VAL A 69 -18.45 -3.85 21.34
N ASN A 70 -18.72 -4.54 22.44
CA ASN A 70 -19.94 -4.37 23.19
C ASN A 70 -19.67 -3.34 24.30
N TYR A 71 -20.23 -2.14 24.17
CA TYR A 71 -20.11 -1.14 25.23
C TYR A 71 -20.90 -1.58 26.47
N PRO A 72 -20.29 -1.53 27.67
CA PRO A 72 -20.97 -1.91 28.90
C PRO A 72 -22.20 -1.03 29.12
N ARG A 73 -23.30 -1.66 29.51
CA ARG A 73 -24.58 -0.99 29.77
C ARG A 73 -24.45 -0.20 31.07
N ARG A 74 -24.87 1.07 31.08
CA ARG A 74 -25.10 1.80 32.33
C ARG A 74 -26.56 1.59 32.72
N GLN A 75 -26.81 0.81 33.76
CA GLN A 75 -28.14 0.67 34.35
C GLN A 75 -28.42 1.92 35.19
N VAL A 76 -29.46 2.69 34.82
CA VAL A 76 -29.93 3.84 35.60
C VAL A 76 -31.38 3.54 36.00
N GLY A 77 -31.60 3.18 37.27
CA GLY A 77 -32.90 2.73 37.77
C GLY A 77 -33.30 1.31 37.30
N ASN A 78 -34.60 1.06 37.13
CA ASN A 78 -35.16 -0.26 36.77
C ASN A 78 -35.24 -0.51 35.25
N LYS A 79 -34.68 0.39 34.42
CA LYS A 79 -34.70 0.27 32.94
C LYS A 79 -33.29 0.00 32.42
N MET A 80 -33.14 -1.12 31.72
CA MET A 80 -31.92 -1.48 31.01
C MET A 80 -31.92 -0.81 29.64
N TYR A 81 -31.08 0.20 29.45
CA TYR A 81 -30.86 0.80 28.12
C TYR A 81 -30.06 -0.20 27.26
N ALA A 82 -30.58 -0.50 26.07
CA ALA A 82 -29.96 -1.42 25.13
C ALA A 82 -28.54 -0.95 24.79
N GLY A 83 -27.54 -1.79 25.09
CA GLY A 83 -26.16 -1.51 24.73
C GLY A 83 -26.00 -1.50 23.21
N GLN A 84 -25.52 -0.38 22.66
CA GLN A 84 -25.20 -0.27 21.24
C GLN A 84 -23.95 -1.10 20.95
N SER A 85 -24.08 -2.14 20.12
CA SER A 85 -22.92 -2.88 19.60
C SER A 85 -22.22 -2.02 18.54
N SER A 86 -20.93 -1.77 18.72
CA SER A 86 -20.10 -1.11 17.70
C SER A 86 -19.06 -2.09 17.17
N TYR A 87 -18.38 -1.73 16.09
CA TYR A 87 -17.22 -2.46 15.61
C TYR A 87 -16.00 -1.54 15.58
N LEU A 88 -14.89 -2.01 16.14
CA LEU A 88 -13.60 -1.36 16.01
C LEU A 88 -12.88 -1.97 14.79
N PRO A 89 -12.65 -1.21 13.71
CA PRO A 89 -11.88 -1.70 12.57
C PRO A 89 -10.38 -1.67 12.90
N LEU A 90 -9.72 -2.82 12.79
CA LEU A 90 -8.27 -2.97 12.88
C LEU A 90 -7.72 -3.27 11.50
N LYS A 91 -6.88 -2.39 10.95
CA LYS A 91 -6.22 -2.63 9.65
C LYS A 91 -5.29 -3.85 9.74
N VAL A 92 -5.20 -4.62 8.65
CA VAL A 92 -4.32 -5.80 8.56
C VAL A 92 -2.84 -5.40 8.67
N ASN A 93 -2.45 -4.29 8.02
CA ASN A 93 -1.12 -3.69 8.18
C ASN A 93 -1.26 -2.27 8.76
N MET A 94 -0.86 -2.09 10.02
CA MET A 94 -0.87 -0.78 10.68
C MET A 94 0.41 0.03 10.41
N ALA A 95 1.49 -0.60 9.93
CA ALA A 95 2.81 0.00 9.77
C ALA A 95 3.03 0.68 8.40
N GLY A 96 2.10 0.49 7.45
CA GLY A 96 2.16 1.09 6.11
C GLY A 96 3.47 0.73 5.38
N VAL A 97 4.18 1.76 4.90
CA VAL A 97 5.38 1.65 4.04
C VAL A 97 6.69 1.48 4.83
N ILE A 98 6.67 1.70 6.15
CA ILE A 98 7.90 1.70 6.99
C ILE A 98 8.64 0.34 6.97
N PRO A 99 7.97 -0.83 7.08
CA PRO A 99 8.67 -2.11 7.05
C PRO A 99 9.41 -2.38 5.72
N ALA A 100 8.83 -1.97 4.59
CA ALA A 100 9.46 -2.13 3.28
C ALA A 100 10.73 -1.27 3.15
N ILE A 101 10.69 -0.03 3.66
CA ILE A 101 11.85 0.86 3.72
C ILE A 101 12.97 0.22 4.55
N PHE A 102 12.64 -0.31 5.73
CA PHE A 102 13.62 -0.95 6.60
C PHE A 102 14.25 -2.20 5.94
N ALA A 103 13.44 -3.03 5.27
CA ALA A 103 13.95 -4.17 4.51
C ALA A 103 14.93 -3.75 3.40
N SER A 104 14.60 -2.68 2.66
CA SER A 104 15.50 -2.16 1.60
C SER A 104 16.82 -1.62 2.16
N SER A 105 16.81 -1.02 3.36
CA SER A 105 18.05 -0.55 4.01
C SER A 105 18.96 -1.70 4.47
N ILE A 106 18.40 -2.87 4.79
CA ILE A 106 19.19 -4.05 5.16
C ILE A 106 19.83 -4.70 3.93
N LEU A 107 19.12 -4.76 2.80
CA LEU A 107 19.63 -5.37 1.56
C LEU A 107 20.79 -4.58 0.91
N LEU A 108 20.95 -3.31 1.25
CA LEU A 108 22.00 -2.44 0.72
C LEU A 108 23.33 -2.51 1.51
N PHE A 109 23.38 -3.28 2.61
CA PHE A 109 24.59 -3.56 3.40
C PHE A 109 25.19 -4.92 3.06
#